data_AF-A0A1N6UMD8-F1
#
_entry.id   AF-A0A1N6UMD8-F1
#
_cell.length_a   1.000
_cell.length_b   1.000
_cell.length_c   1.000
_cell.angle_alpha   90.00
_cell.angle_beta   90.00
_cell.angle_gamma   90.00
#
_symmetry.space_group_name_H-M   'P 1'
#
loop_
_entity.id
_entity.type
_entity.pdbx_description
1 polymer ?
#
loop_
_entity_poly.entity_id
_entity_poly.type
_entity_poly.pdbx_seq_one_letter_code
_entity_poly.pdbx_strand_id
1 'polypeptide(L)' 'MGWSYRKSIKMGPFRLNLSRGGVGHSYGGRAFRVTKTADGRRTLTVNLPGGFHWKKTLS' A
#
# COMPACT_ATOMS: atom_id res chain seq x y z
N MET A 1 -13.85 23.61 -11.25
CA MET A 1 -14.37 23.07 -9.97
C MET A 1 -14.59 21.57 -10.12
N GLY A 2 -13.52 20.78 -9.97
CA GLY A 2 -13.52 19.36 -10.31
C GLY A 2 -13.86 18.47 -9.12
N TRP A 3 -14.71 17.47 -9.33
CA TRP A 3 -15.02 16.44 -8.34
C TRP A 3 -13.75 15.72 -7.89
N SER A 4 -13.44 15.80 -6.59
CA SER A 4 -12.34 15.08 -5.95
C SER A 4 -12.87 13.83 -5.26
N TYR A 5 -12.82 12.69 -5.95
CA TYR A 5 -13.14 11.40 -5.34
C TYR A 5 -11.89 10.83 -4.68
N ARG A 6 -11.88 10.82 -3.35
CA ARG A 6 -10.85 10.15 -2.53
C ARG A 6 -11.56 9.27 -1.52
N LYS A 7 -11.40 7.95 -1.63
CA LYS A 7 -11.98 7.00 -0.69
C LYS A 7 -10.88 6.10 -0.12
N SER A 8 -10.70 6.13 1.19
CA SER A 8 -9.80 5.22 1.90
C SER A 8 -10.64 4.17 2.61
N ILE A 9 -10.55 2.92 2.18
CA ILE A 9 -11.27 1.80 2.81
C ILE A 9 -10.24 1.00 3.61
N LYS A 10 -10.40 0.94 4.92
CA LYS A 10 -9.63 0.06 5.82
C LYS A 10 -10.44 -1.20 6.09
N MET A 11 -9.92 -2.34 5.68
CA MET A 11 -10.47 -3.66 5.95
C MET A 11 -9.38 -4.49 6.64
N GLY A 12 -9.21 -4.24 7.96
CA GLY A 12 -8.22 -4.94 8.78
C GLY A 12 -6.77 -4.77 8.26
N PRO A 13 -6.04 -5.85 7.93
CA PRO A 13 -4.67 -5.78 7.40
C PRO A 13 -4.59 -5.22 5.97
N PHE A 14 -5.73 -4.90 5.36
CA PHE A 14 -5.89 -4.44 3.98
C PHE A 14 -6.36 -2.96 3.98
N ARG A 15 -5.65 -2.08 3.28
CA ARG A 15 -6.00 -0.66 3.11
C ARG A 15 -6.04 -0.27 1.64
N LEU A 16 -7.22 -0.01 1.11
CA LEU A 16 -7.45 0.55 -0.22
C LEU A 16 -7.44 2.09 -0.16
N ASN A 17 -6.72 2.75 -1.05
CA ASN A 17 -6.82 4.17 -1.35
C ASN A 17 -7.27 4.33 -2.81
N LEU A 18 -8.52 4.68 -3.00
CA LEU A 18 -9.11 5.04 -4.28
C LEU A 18 -8.98 6.55 -4.44
N SER A 19 -8.32 7.02 -5.50
CA SER A 19 -8.27 8.44 -5.85
C SER A 19 -8.55 8.63 -7.35
N ARG A 20 -8.82 9.87 -7.76
CA ARG A 20 -9.05 10.24 -9.17
C ARG A 20 -7.88 9.88 -10.10
N GLY A 21 -6.67 9.73 -9.57
CA GLY A 21 -5.46 9.34 -10.31
C GLY A 21 -5.17 7.83 -10.29
N GLY A 22 -5.99 7.01 -9.62
CA GLY A 22 -5.85 5.56 -9.64
C GLY A 22 -6.13 4.88 -8.29
N VAL A 23 -5.96 3.56 -8.27
CA VAL A 23 -6.25 2.72 -7.11
C VAL A 23 -4.95 2.24 -6.49
N GLY A 24 -4.62 2.76 -5.32
CA GLY A 24 -3.58 2.23 -4.46
C GLY A 24 -4.15 1.20 -3.48
N HIS A 25 -3.43 0.13 -3.22
CA HIS A 25 -3.82 -0.88 -2.26
C HIS A 25 -2.64 -1.39 -1.44
N SER A 26 -2.74 -1.37 -0.12
CA SER A 26 -1.75 -1.93 0.82
C SER A 26 -2.31 -3.13 1.58
N TYR A 27 -1.70 -4.29 1.42
CA TYR A 27 -2.06 -5.51 2.13
C TYR A 27 -0.87 -6.02 2.95
N GLY A 28 -1.05 -6.12 4.26
CA GLY A 28 -0.15 -6.92 5.10
C GLY A 28 0.08 -6.43 6.52
N GLY A 29 0.47 -7.40 7.36
CA GLY A 29 0.65 -7.28 8.80
C GLY A 29 2.06 -6.88 9.22
N ARG A 30 2.35 -7.06 10.52
CA ARG A 30 3.59 -6.60 11.19
C ARG A 30 4.86 -7.23 10.59
N ALA A 31 4.77 -8.44 10.03
CA ALA A 31 5.89 -9.17 9.41
C ALA A 31 6.01 -9.03 7.88
N PHE A 32 4.91 -8.75 7.18
CA PHE A 32 4.90 -8.66 5.71
C PHE A 32 3.85 -7.67 5.28
N ARG A 33 4.26 -6.60 4.60
CA ARG A 33 3.40 -5.53 4.08
C ARG A 33 3.72 -5.29 2.61
N VAL A 34 2.75 -5.51 1.74
CA VAL A 34 2.80 -5.12 0.34
C VAL A 34 1.98 -3.85 0.16
N THR A 35 2.52 -2.88 -0.56
CA THR A 35 1.88 -1.61 -0.89
C THR A 35 1.97 -1.40 -2.37
N LYS A 36 0.83 -1.40 -3.05
CA LYS A 36 0.68 -0.99 -4.43
C LYS A 36 0.16 0.44 -4.45
N THR A 37 0.86 1.34 -5.11
CA THR A 37 0.40 2.72 -5.28
C THR A 37 -0.39 2.87 -6.57
N ALA A 38 -1.18 3.94 -6.66
CA ALA A 38 -1.96 4.28 -7.85
C ALA A 38 -1.08 4.47 -9.10
N ASP A 39 0.17 4.90 -8.91
CA ASP A 39 1.21 5.08 -9.94
C ASP A 39 1.76 3.76 -10.54
N GLY A 40 1.28 2.60 -10.08
CA GLY A 40 1.76 1.29 -10.54
C GLY A 40 2.89 0.67 -9.70
N ARG A 41 3.64 1.50 -8.96
CA ARG A 41 4.72 1.03 -8.09
C ARG A 41 4.22 0.03 -7.04
N ARG A 42 4.98 -1.05 -6.86
CA ARG A 42 4.71 -2.09 -5.86
C ARG A 42 5.87 -2.14 -4.88
N THR A 43 5.62 -1.70 -3.67
CA THR A 43 6.56 -1.80 -2.55
C THR A 43 6.24 -3.05 -1.74
N LEU A 44 7.20 -3.95 -1.62
CA LEU A 44 7.14 -5.10 -0.74
C LEU A 44 8.03 -4.82 0.47
N THR A 45 7.47 -4.92 1.67
CA THR A 45 8.18 -4.69 2.93
C THR A 45 8.06 -5.94 3.78
N VAL A 46 9.18 -6.53 4.12
CA VAL A 46 9.28 -7.71 4.99
C VAL A 46 10.01 -7.28 6.25
N ASN A 47 9.39 -7.50 7.39
CA ASN A 47 9.97 -7.23 8.69
C ASN A 47 10.19 -8.57 9.37
N LEU A 48 11.45 -8.97 9.49
CA LEU A 48 11.81 -10.16 10.25
C LEU A 48 12.06 -9.79 11.71
N PRO A 49 11.72 -10.69 12.66
CA PRO A 49 12.14 -10.53 14.05
C PRO A 49 13.68 -10.50 14.12
N GLY A 50 14.23 -9.58 14.91
CA GLY A 50 15.68 -9.34 14.99
C GLY A 50 16.18 -8.06 14.29
N GLY A 51 15.27 -7.15 13.91
CA GLY A 51 15.63 -5.83 13.36
C GLY A 51 15.94 -5.81 11.86
N PHE A 52 15.79 -6.94 11.18
CA PHE A 52 15.99 -7.03 9.75
C PHE A 52 14.74 -6.58 9.00
N HIS A 53 14.86 -5.43 8.33
CA HIS A 53 13.82 -4.86 7.49
C HIS A 53 14.26 -4.90 6.04
N TRP A 54 13.52 -5.63 5.20
CA TRP A 54 13.78 -5.68 3.76
C TRP A 54 12.66 -4.98 3.01
N LYS A 55 13.01 -3.94 2.25
CA LYS A 55 12.06 -3.20 1.41
C LYS A 55 12.49 -3.27 -0.04
N LYS A 56 11.63 -3.80 -0.91
CA LYS A 56 11.84 -3.82 -2.36
C LYS A 56 10.71 -3.07 -3.05
N THR A 57 11.04 -1.96 -3.69
CA THR A 57 10.11 -1.23 -4.57
C THR A 57 10.34 -1.71 -6.00
N LEU A 58 9.37 -2.41 -6.54
CA LEU A 58 9.27 -2.70 -7.97
C LEU A 58 8.59 -1.48 -8.60
N SER A 59 9.38 -0.68 -9.33
CA SER A 59 8.88 0.42 -10.15
C SER A 59 8.24 -0.09 -11.42
#